data_AF-A0A3D3YS58-F1
#
_entry.id   AF-A0A3D3YS58-F1
#
_cell.length_a   1.000
_cell.length_b   1.000
_cell.length_c   1.000
_cell.angle_alpha   90.00
_cell.angle_beta   90.00
_cell.angle_gamma   90.00
#
_symmetry.space_group_name_H-M   'P 1'
#
loop_
_entity.id
_entity.type
_entity.pdbx_description
1 polymer ?
#
loop_
_entity_poly.entity_id
_entity_poly.type
_entity_poly.pdbx_seq_one_letter_code
_entity_poly.pdbx_strand_id
1 'polypeptide(L)'
;DLPEGLSVEDLPQYWELFKDPEDPTKGRFYTGPAGWECQKVDEKKFEAYGLNDSYNLFFPGSGAALVGSMAGAYAKGEPWLGYYWEPTWALGKYDMTRIEEPPFDQEVWDQTRACGWPPTEVNIVVNSSFLDRAPEVVEFLRNYESTT
;
A
#
# COMPACT_ATOMS: atom_id res chain seq x y z
N ASP A 1 -21.83 -4.69 2.43
CA ASP A 1 -20.73 -5.53 1.94
C ASP A 1 -20.35 -5.12 0.53
N LEU A 2 -19.05 -5.07 0.25
CA LEU A 2 -18.55 -4.83 -1.11
C LEU A 2 -18.69 -6.10 -1.96
N PRO A 3 -18.90 -5.99 -3.27
CA PRO A 3 -18.87 -7.15 -4.15
C PRO A 3 -17.46 -7.77 -4.18
N GLU A 4 -17.41 -9.08 -4.38
CA GLU A 4 -16.16 -9.79 -4.63
C GLU A 4 -15.56 -9.34 -5.98
N GLY A 5 -14.24 -9.15 -6.03
CA GLY A 5 -13.54 -8.71 -7.24
C GLY A 5 -13.71 -7.23 -7.58
N LEU A 6 -13.96 -6.38 -6.59
CA LEU A 6 -14.07 -4.92 -6.78
C LEU A 6 -12.79 -4.36 -7.41
N SER A 7 -12.93 -3.65 -8.52
CA SER A 7 -11.83 -3.00 -9.24
C SER A 7 -11.61 -1.56 -8.78
N VAL A 8 -10.41 -1.04 -8.99
CA VAL A 8 -10.08 0.38 -8.81
C VAL A 8 -11.02 1.31 -9.60
N GLU A 9 -11.51 0.86 -10.75
CA GLU A 9 -12.46 1.62 -11.60
C GLU A 9 -13.85 1.75 -10.97
N ASP A 10 -14.22 0.83 -10.07
CA ASP A 10 -15.51 0.83 -9.40
C ASP A 10 -15.53 1.75 -8.17
N LEU A 11 -14.37 2.07 -7.60
CA LEU A 11 -14.24 2.84 -6.36
C LEU A 11 -15.07 4.14 -6.35
N PRO A 12 -15.14 4.96 -7.42
CA PRO A 12 -15.97 6.16 -7.43
C PRO A 12 -17.45 5.91 -7.08
N GLN A 13 -17.98 4.70 -7.30
CA GLN A 13 -19.37 4.35 -6.96
C GLN A 13 -19.56 4.07 -5.46
N TYR A 14 -18.48 3.84 -4.72
CA TYR A 14 -18.50 3.37 -3.33
C TYR A 14 -17.85 4.35 -2.35
N TRP A 15 -17.54 5.59 -2.76
CA TRP A 15 -16.88 6.57 -1.89
C TRP A 15 -17.65 6.82 -0.58
N GLU A 16 -18.99 6.77 -0.62
CA GLU A 16 -19.84 7.00 0.55
C GLU A 16 -19.65 5.95 1.65
N LEU A 17 -19.21 4.74 1.30
CA LEU A 17 -18.87 3.72 2.29
C LEU A 17 -17.62 4.15 3.07
N PHE A 18 -16.68 4.82 2.43
CA PHE A 18 -15.39 5.21 3.01
C PHE A 18 -15.34 6.68 3.40
N LYS A 19 -16.48 7.29 3.78
CA LYS A 19 -16.60 8.74 4.03
C LYS A 19 -15.43 9.32 4.84
N ASP A 20 -14.88 10.42 4.32
CA ASP A 20 -13.86 11.15 5.04
C ASP A 20 -14.50 11.96 6.19
N PRO A 21 -14.05 11.77 7.45
CA PRO A 21 -14.56 12.54 8.58
C PRO A 21 -14.24 14.04 8.53
N GLU A 22 -13.24 14.45 7.75
CA GLU A 22 -12.83 15.86 7.57
C GLU A 22 -13.49 16.50 6.34
N ASP A 23 -13.94 15.70 5.38
CA ASP A 23 -14.66 16.16 4.18
C ASP A 23 -15.78 15.19 3.80
N PRO A 24 -17.03 15.45 4.24
CA PRO A 24 -18.13 14.52 4.04
C PRO A 24 -18.59 14.42 2.57
N THR A 25 -18.00 15.19 1.65
CA THR A 25 -18.31 15.13 0.21
C THR A 25 -17.49 14.09 -0.54
N LYS A 26 -16.50 13.47 0.11
CA LYS A 26 -15.60 12.47 -0.46
C LYS A 26 -15.33 11.30 0.48
N GLY A 27 -14.81 10.22 -0.06
CA GLY A 27 -14.24 9.12 0.70
C GLY A 27 -12.81 9.43 1.17
N ARG A 28 -12.26 8.60 2.06
CA ARG A 28 -10.87 8.66 2.51
C ARG A 28 -10.13 7.41 2.05
N PHE A 29 -8.94 7.63 1.47
CA PHE A 29 -7.97 6.58 1.21
C PHE A 29 -6.73 6.78 2.08
N TYR A 30 -6.30 5.75 2.80
CA TYR A 30 -5.06 5.80 3.58
C TYR A 30 -3.88 5.42 2.69
N THR A 31 -2.99 6.36 2.39
CA THR A 31 -1.78 6.09 1.59
C THR A 31 -0.72 5.34 2.38
N GLY A 32 0.32 4.92 1.68
CA GLY A 32 1.60 4.60 2.29
C GLY A 32 2.11 5.73 3.21
N PRO A 33 2.87 5.41 4.27
CA PRO A 33 3.32 6.42 5.24
C PRO A 33 4.07 7.58 4.60
N ALA A 34 3.92 8.77 5.19
CA ALA A 34 4.52 9.99 4.68
C ALA A 34 6.05 9.83 4.46
N GLY A 35 6.51 10.16 3.26
CA GLY A 35 7.92 10.05 2.84
C GLY A 35 8.34 8.67 2.31
N TRP A 36 7.46 7.67 2.33
CA TRP A 36 7.74 6.37 1.72
C TRP A 36 7.46 6.40 0.21
N GLU A 37 8.10 5.53 -0.57
CA GLU A 37 7.86 5.46 -2.01
C GLU A 37 6.42 5.05 -2.34
N CYS A 38 5.79 4.24 -1.49
CA CYS A 38 4.40 3.84 -1.69
C CYS A 38 3.42 5.03 -1.69
N GLN A 39 3.68 6.05 -0.87
CA GLN A 39 2.90 7.29 -0.89
C GLN A 39 2.87 7.91 -2.30
N LYS A 40 4.04 8.07 -2.91
CA LYS A 40 4.18 8.70 -4.23
C LYS A 40 3.50 7.88 -5.33
N VAL A 41 3.52 6.56 -5.19
CA VAL A 41 2.84 5.65 -6.11
C VAL A 41 1.33 5.77 -5.96
N ASP A 42 0.81 5.81 -4.73
CA ASP A 42 -0.62 6.00 -4.45
C ASP A 42 -1.11 7.34 -5.03
N GLU A 43 -0.37 8.44 -4.82
CA GLU A 43 -0.69 9.76 -5.39
C GLU A 43 -0.80 9.72 -6.92
N LYS A 44 0.17 9.10 -7.60
CA LYS A 44 0.17 8.95 -9.06
C LYS A 44 -0.99 8.08 -9.56
N LYS A 45 -1.26 6.96 -8.88
CA LYS A 45 -2.40 6.08 -9.17
C LYS A 45 -3.71 6.86 -9.08
N PHE A 46 -3.90 7.61 -8.01
CA PHE A 46 -5.13 8.38 -7.79
C PHE A 46 -5.34 9.45 -8.85
N GLU A 47 -4.29 10.14 -9.27
CA GLU A 47 -4.34 11.07 -10.39
C GLU A 47 -4.70 10.34 -11.69
N ALA A 48 -4.00 9.26 -12.02
CA ALA A 48 -4.18 8.53 -13.29
C ALA A 48 -5.53 7.82 -13.41
N TYR A 49 -6.07 7.31 -12.30
CA TYR A 49 -7.39 6.68 -12.24
C TYR A 49 -8.53 7.69 -12.06
N GLY A 50 -8.24 8.98 -11.87
CA GLY A 50 -9.27 10.00 -11.66
C GLY A 50 -10.00 9.88 -10.31
N LEU A 51 -9.37 9.27 -9.30
CA LEU A 51 -9.99 9.04 -7.99
C LEU A 51 -10.01 10.28 -7.09
N ASN A 52 -9.20 11.29 -7.42
CA ASN A 52 -9.11 12.54 -6.66
C ASN A 52 -10.44 13.29 -6.55
N ASP A 53 -11.39 13.05 -7.46
CA ASP A 53 -12.72 13.65 -7.40
C ASP A 53 -13.65 12.96 -6.39
N SER A 54 -13.38 11.70 -6.07
CA SER A 54 -14.23 10.87 -5.19
C SER A 54 -13.61 10.64 -3.81
N TYR A 55 -12.28 10.78 -3.69
CA TYR A 55 -11.53 10.44 -2.49
C TYR A 55 -10.48 11.50 -2.13
N ASN A 56 -10.27 11.68 -0.83
CA ASN A 56 -9.14 12.40 -0.28
C ASN A 56 -8.04 11.42 0.15
N LEU A 57 -6.79 11.81 -0.09
CA LEU A 57 -5.62 11.07 0.37
C LEU A 57 -5.29 11.47 1.81
N PHE A 58 -5.29 10.48 2.70
CA PHE A 58 -4.81 10.64 4.07
C PHE A 58 -3.43 10.03 4.19
N PHE A 59 -2.49 10.78 4.77
CA PHE A 59 -1.08 10.42 4.87
C PHE A 59 -0.72 10.01 6.30
N PRO A 60 -0.62 8.69 6.61
CA PRO A 60 -0.22 8.25 7.94
C PRO A 60 1.21 8.69 8.23
N GLY A 61 1.48 9.18 9.44
CA GLY A 61 2.84 9.59 9.82
C GLY A 61 3.83 8.42 10.01
N SER A 62 3.36 7.17 10.06
CA SER A 62 4.20 5.98 10.20
C SER A 62 3.45 4.71 9.80
N GLY A 63 4.19 3.61 9.60
CA GLY A 63 3.58 2.28 9.40
C GLY A 63 2.71 1.83 10.58
N ALA A 64 3.07 2.20 11.81
CA ALA A 64 2.26 1.91 13.00
C ALA A 64 0.94 2.68 12.99
N ALA A 65 0.95 3.94 12.52
CA ALA A 65 -0.27 4.73 12.38
C ALA A 65 -1.19 4.17 11.29
N LEU A 66 -0.63 3.70 10.17
CA LEU A 66 -1.38 3.04 9.10
C LEU A 66 -2.07 1.75 9.59
N VAL A 67 -1.33 0.87 10.27
CA VAL A 67 -1.92 -0.34 10.86
C VAL A 67 -2.93 0.00 11.95
N GLY A 68 -2.68 1.06 12.73
CA GLY A 68 -3.60 1.54 13.76
C GLY A 68 -4.94 2.00 13.19
N SER A 69 -4.95 2.68 12.04
CA SER A 69 -6.21 3.10 11.40
C SER A 69 -7.02 1.91 10.88
N MET A 70 -6.34 0.94 10.24
CA MET A 70 -6.94 -0.32 9.79
C MET A 70 -7.53 -1.12 10.96
N ALA A 71 -6.73 -1.34 12.01
CA ALA A 71 -7.14 -2.09 13.19
C ALA A 71 -8.32 -1.42 13.92
N GLY A 72 -8.29 -0.09 14.03
CA GLY A 72 -9.34 0.69 14.66
C GLY A 72 -10.68 0.59 13.91
N ALA A 73 -10.65 0.68 12.58
CA ALA A 73 -11.83 0.53 11.75
C ALA A 73 -12.39 -0.91 11.83
N TYR A 74 -11.52 -1.91 11.69
CA TYR A 74 -11.91 -3.33 11.78
C TYR A 74 -12.58 -3.65 13.12
N ALA A 75 -12.02 -3.19 14.24
CA ALA A 75 -12.59 -3.44 15.57
C ALA A 75 -13.99 -2.83 15.77
N LYS A 76 -14.34 -1.80 15.01
CA LYS A 76 -15.65 -1.14 15.05
C LYS A 76 -16.62 -1.66 13.99
N GLY A 77 -16.18 -2.55 13.10
CA GLY A 77 -16.94 -2.92 11.91
C GLY A 77 -17.12 -1.75 10.94
N GLU A 78 -16.21 -0.78 10.96
CA GLU A 78 -16.19 0.35 10.04
C GLU A 78 -15.39 0.00 8.78
N PRO A 79 -15.82 0.46 7.60
CA PRO A 79 -15.08 0.26 6.36
C PRO A 79 -13.75 1.01 6.37
N TRP A 80 -12.71 0.38 5.79
CA TRP A 80 -11.39 0.94 5.64
C TRP A 80 -10.87 0.70 4.23
N LEU A 81 -10.27 1.72 3.61
CA LEU A 81 -9.69 1.64 2.28
C LEU A 81 -8.31 2.31 2.29
N GLY A 82 -7.28 1.59 1.86
CA GLY A 82 -5.93 2.14 1.82
C GLY A 82 -4.89 1.18 1.29
N TYR A 83 -3.67 1.70 1.16
CA TYR A 83 -2.49 0.94 0.83
C TYR A 83 -2.10 0.01 1.98
N TYR A 84 -1.77 -1.23 1.64
CA TYR A 84 -1.05 -2.14 2.52
C TYR A 84 -0.32 -3.20 1.69
N TRP A 85 0.64 -3.92 2.30
CA TRP A 85 1.47 -4.89 1.58
C TRP A 85 1.56 -6.24 2.32
N GLU A 86 1.93 -7.25 1.55
CA GLU A 86 2.24 -8.59 2.02
C GLU A 86 3.71 -8.95 1.71
N PRO A 87 4.36 -9.78 2.54
CA PRO A 87 3.84 -10.42 3.75
C PRO A 87 3.90 -9.47 4.96
N THR A 88 2.84 -9.45 5.77
CA THR A 88 2.82 -8.72 7.04
C THR A 88 1.89 -9.41 8.04
N TRP A 89 2.17 -9.25 9.34
CA TRP A 89 1.31 -9.83 10.39
C TRP A 89 -0.11 -9.28 10.37
N ALA A 90 -0.32 -8.04 9.89
CA ALA A 90 -1.62 -7.40 9.97
C ALA A 90 -2.60 -8.02 8.95
N LEU A 91 -2.16 -8.39 7.75
CA LEU A 91 -3.01 -9.14 6.80
C LEU A 91 -3.25 -10.59 7.25
N GLY A 92 -2.39 -11.15 8.10
CA GLY A 92 -2.68 -12.43 8.76
C GLY A 92 -3.71 -12.33 9.90
N LYS A 93 -4.02 -11.11 10.37
CA LYS A 93 -4.90 -10.88 11.53
C LYS A 93 -6.24 -10.26 11.16
N TYR A 94 -6.24 -9.30 10.24
CA TYR A 94 -7.44 -8.57 9.83
C TYR A 94 -7.87 -9.05 8.46
N ASP A 95 -9.14 -9.43 8.34
CA ASP A 95 -9.74 -9.87 7.09
C ASP A 95 -9.91 -8.66 6.15
N MET A 96 -9.03 -8.58 5.15
CA MET A 96 -8.96 -7.48 4.19
C MET A 96 -9.06 -8.06 2.79
N THR A 97 -9.78 -7.36 1.93
CA THR A 97 -9.93 -7.72 0.52
C THR A 97 -9.08 -6.80 -0.33
N ARG A 98 -8.29 -7.37 -1.24
CA ARG A 98 -7.51 -6.61 -2.21
C ARG A 98 -8.44 -5.98 -3.25
N ILE A 99 -8.23 -4.69 -3.54
CA ILE A 99 -8.83 -4.03 -4.69
C ILE A 99 -8.08 -4.45 -5.95
N GLU A 100 -8.80 -4.90 -6.96
CA GLU A 100 -8.21 -5.33 -8.22
C GLU A 100 -7.74 -4.12 -9.04
N GLU A 101 -6.60 -4.30 -9.68
CA GLU A 101 -6.02 -3.34 -10.61
C GLU A 101 -5.70 -4.06 -11.92
N PRO A 102 -5.56 -3.33 -13.05
CA PRO A 102 -4.96 -3.92 -14.25
C PRO A 102 -3.64 -4.63 -13.90
N PRO A 103 -3.30 -5.77 -14.52
CA PRO A 103 -2.03 -6.45 -14.26
C PRO A 103 -0.84 -5.50 -14.42
N PHE A 104 0.26 -5.78 -13.69
CA PHE A 104 1.48 -5.00 -13.82
C PHE A 104 1.94 -4.93 -15.29
N ASP A 105 2.22 -3.72 -15.74
CA ASP A 105 2.82 -3.41 -17.03
C ASP A 105 3.91 -2.36 -16.83
N GLN A 106 5.11 -2.62 -17.35
CA GLN A 106 6.29 -1.77 -17.11
C GLN A 106 6.12 -0.37 -17.72
N GLU A 107 5.52 -0.25 -18.91
CA GLU A 107 5.35 1.04 -19.58
C GLU A 107 4.33 1.91 -18.84
N VAL A 108 3.18 1.31 -18.48
CA VAL A 108 2.17 1.98 -17.65
C VAL A 108 2.74 2.32 -16.29
N TRP A 109 3.49 1.40 -15.67
CA TRP A 109 4.14 1.65 -14.40
C TRP A 109 5.00 2.89 -14.50
N ASP A 110 5.96 2.94 -15.43
CA ASP A 110 6.92 4.04 -15.53
C ASP A 110 6.28 5.40 -15.82
N GLN A 111 5.17 5.44 -16.57
CA GLN A 111 4.47 6.67 -16.91
C GLN A 111 3.51 7.14 -15.81
N THR A 112 2.53 6.30 -15.45
CA THR A 112 1.37 6.71 -14.62
C THR A 112 1.22 5.92 -13.33
N ARG A 113 1.83 4.74 -13.22
CA ARG A 113 1.60 3.78 -12.12
C ARG A 113 0.18 3.18 -12.09
N ALA A 114 -0.63 3.41 -13.13
CA ALA A 114 -2.02 2.94 -13.25
C ALA A 114 -2.13 1.44 -13.62
N CYS A 115 -1.40 0.61 -12.90
CA CYS A 115 -1.40 -0.84 -13.00
C CYS A 115 -0.98 -1.45 -11.66
N GLY A 116 -1.19 -2.75 -11.46
CA GLY A 116 -0.82 -3.45 -10.24
C GLY A 116 0.67 -3.32 -9.91
N TRP A 117 0.99 -3.44 -8.63
CA TRP A 117 2.37 -3.36 -8.14
C TRP A 117 3.25 -4.48 -8.71
N PRO A 118 4.50 -4.21 -9.08
CA PRO A 118 5.44 -5.27 -9.42
C PRO A 118 5.74 -6.12 -8.18
N PRO A 119 6.07 -7.42 -8.37
CA PRO A 119 6.70 -8.20 -7.32
C PRO A 119 7.94 -7.47 -6.82
N THR A 120 8.03 -7.25 -5.50
CA THR A 120 9.12 -6.49 -4.89
C THR A 120 10.12 -7.43 -4.21
N GLU A 121 11.38 -7.29 -4.56
CA GLU A 121 12.48 -8.01 -3.90
C GLU A 121 12.96 -7.25 -2.65
N VAL A 122 12.97 -7.94 -1.51
CA VAL A 122 13.54 -7.41 -0.26
C VAL A 122 15.04 -7.65 -0.28
N ASN A 123 15.79 -6.61 -0.63
CA ASN A 123 17.23 -6.68 -0.82
C ASN A 123 18.01 -6.45 0.47
N ILE A 124 19.05 -7.25 0.70
CA ILE A 124 20.08 -6.95 1.71
C ILE A 124 21.13 -6.03 1.10
N VAL A 125 21.29 -4.84 1.66
CA VAL A 125 22.26 -3.85 1.20
C VAL A 125 23.23 -3.50 2.33
N VAL A 126 24.54 -3.54 2.03
CA VAL A 126 25.61 -3.19 2.96
C VAL A 126 26.45 -2.04 2.40
N ASN A 127 27.10 -1.27 3.27
CA ASN A 127 28.10 -0.30 2.85
C ASN A 127 29.26 -1.01 2.12
N SER A 128 29.83 -0.40 1.09
CA SER A 128 30.91 -1.01 0.30
C SER A 128 32.13 -1.41 1.14
N SER A 129 32.50 -0.62 2.16
CA SER A 129 33.62 -0.96 3.05
C SER A 129 33.35 -2.16 3.96
N PHE A 130 32.10 -2.59 4.08
CA PHE A 130 31.72 -3.72 4.91
C PHE A 130 32.21 -5.06 4.34
N LEU A 131 32.41 -5.10 3.01
CA LEU A 131 33.00 -6.23 2.30
C LEU A 131 34.37 -6.61 2.87
N ASP A 132 35.20 -5.61 3.17
CA ASP A 132 36.54 -5.82 3.70
C ASP A 132 36.56 -5.90 5.24
N ARG A 133 35.69 -5.11 5.91
CA ARG A 133 35.70 -4.98 7.38
C ARG A 133 35.08 -6.15 8.12
N ALA A 134 34.14 -6.86 7.50
CA ALA A 134 33.42 -7.96 8.12
C ALA A 134 33.03 -9.04 7.09
N PRO A 135 34.01 -9.66 6.41
CA PRO A 135 33.75 -10.62 5.34
C PRO A 135 32.89 -11.81 5.80
N GLU A 136 33.06 -12.27 7.04
CA GLU A 136 32.25 -13.36 7.61
C GLU A 136 30.76 -12.99 7.75
N VAL A 137 30.46 -11.74 8.12
CA VAL A 137 29.07 -11.26 8.21
C VAL A 137 28.47 -11.09 6.83
N VAL A 138 29.26 -10.61 5.86
CA VAL A 138 28.82 -10.52 4.46
C VAL A 138 28.49 -11.89 3.90
N GLU A 139 29.33 -12.90 4.17
CA GLU A 139 29.07 -14.27 3.74
C GLU A 139 27.79 -14.83 4.39
N PHE A 140 27.58 -14.58 5.68
CA PHE A 140 26.31 -14.93 6.33
C PHE A 140 25.11 -14.28 5.64
N LEU A 141 25.17 -12.96 5.38
CA LEU A 141 24.09 -12.21 4.75
C LEU A 141 23.82 -12.64 3.30
N ARG A 142 24.85 -13.07 2.56
CA ARG A 142 24.69 -13.62 1.19
C ARG A 142 23.90 -14.93 1.18
N ASN A 143 24.02 -15.72 2.24
CA ASN A 143 23.32 -17.01 2.39
C ASN A 143 22.00 -16.87 3.17
N TYR A 144 21.66 -15.67 3.65
CA TYR A 144 20.40 -15.44 4.34
C TYR A 144 19.26 -15.30 3.34
N GLU A 145 18.19 -16.05 3.58
CA GLU A 145 16.92 -15.95 2.88
C GLU A 145 15.77 -16.03 3.91
N SER A 146 14.68 -15.31 3.65
CA SER A 146 13.45 -15.43 4.43
C SER A 146 12.26 -15.60 3.50
N THR A 147 11.37 -16.53 3.84
CA THR A 147 10.11 -16.74 3.11
C THR A 147 9.00 -15.87 3.68
N THR A 148 8.04 -15.53 2.82
CA THR A 148 6.72 -14.98 3.18
C THR A 148 5.89 -15.97 4.00
#